data_AF-A0A3D4XCF7-F1
#
_entry.id   AF-A0A3D4XCF7-F1
#
_cell.length_a   1.000
_cell.length_b   1.000
_cell.length_c   1.000
_cell.angle_alpha   90.00
_cell.angle_beta   90.00
_cell.angle_gamma   90.00
#
_symmetry.space_group_name_H-M   'P 1'
#
loop_
_entity.id
_entity.type
_entity.pdbx_description
1 polymer ?
#
loop_
_entity_poly.entity_id
_entity_poly.type
_entity_poly.pdbx_seq_one_letter_code
_entity_poly.pdbx_strand_id
1 'polypeptide(L)' 'MNRKSLARTSSEPGKTQTINFYNINERLYLVDLPGYGYARVSKTESAKWGPMIERYLHTSEGLKAVFLLIDIRHEPG' A
#
# COMPACT_ATOMS: atom_id res chain seq x y z
N MET A 1 6.39 8.04 -25.11
CA MET A 1 5.90 6.72 -24.65
C MET A 1 6.90 6.16 -23.64
N ASN A 2 6.44 5.50 -22.57
CA ASN A 2 7.18 5.04 -21.38
C ASN A 2 7.51 6.10 -20.30
N ARG A 3 6.51 6.46 -19.47
CA ARG A 3 6.77 7.06 -18.15
C ARG A 3 7.26 5.97 -17.21
N LYS A 4 8.58 5.90 -16.98
CA LYS A 4 9.25 4.96 -16.06
C LYS A 4 8.94 5.15 -14.56
N SER A 5 8.01 6.05 -14.19
CA SER A 5 7.78 6.47 -12.80
C SER A 5 6.31 6.46 -12.37
N LEU A 6 5.50 5.53 -12.90
CA LEU A 6 4.10 5.40 -12.50
C LEU A 6 3.97 5.04 -11.02
N ALA A 7 4.72 4.05 -10.55
CA ALA A 7 4.89 3.75 -9.13
C ALA A 7 6.27 4.20 -8.66
N ARG A 8 6.34 4.97 -7.57
CA ARG A 8 7.62 5.34 -6.96
C ARG A 8 8.07 4.21 -6.04
N THR A 9 8.97 3.37 -6.52
CA THR A 9 9.61 2.33 -5.71
C THR A 9 10.77 2.96 -4.93
N SER A 10 10.72 2.91 -3.60
CA SER A 10 11.88 3.20 -2.76
C SER A 10 12.41 1.90 -2.18
N SER A 11 13.73 1.75 -2.16
CA SER A 11 14.42 0.65 -1.47
C SER A 11 14.41 0.78 0.06
N GLU A 12 13.97 1.93 0.59
CA GLU A 12 13.91 2.19 2.03
C GLU A 12 12.53 1.81 2.59
N PRO A 13 12.44 0.87 3.53
CA PRO A 13 11.17 0.45 4.13
C PRO A 13 10.45 1.62 4.81
N GLY A 14 9.19 1.87 4.43
CA GLY A 14 8.33 2.86 5.07
C GLY A 14 8.21 4.23 4.40
N LYS A 15 8.70 4.40 3.16
CA LYS A 15 8.49 5.65 2.40
C LYS A 15 7.06 5.87 1.94
N THR A 16 6.29 4.81 1.69
CA THR A 16 4.88 4.95 1.37
C THR A 16 4.14 5.28 2.67
N GLN A 17 3.76 6.55 2.85
CA GLN A 17 2.95 7.03 3.99
C GLN A 17 1.51 7.35 3.59
N THR A 18 1.24 7.41 2.29
CA THR A 18 -0.05 7.75 1.69
C THR A 18 -0.65 6.54 1.00
N ILE A 19 -1.98 6.54 0.84
CA ILE A 19 -2.65 5.60 -0.07
C ILE A 19 -2.46 6.13 -1.50
N ASN A 20 -1.82 5.35 -2.36
CA ASN A 20 -1.53 5.75 -3.73
C ASN A 20 -2.53 5.13 -4.71
N PHE A 21 -3.16 5.95 -5.55
CA PHE A 21 -4.11 5.50 -6.56
C PHE A 21 -3.51 5.56 -7.95
N TYR A 22 -3.47 4.43 -8.64
CA TYR A 22 -2.99 4.30 -10.01
C TYR A 22 -4.16 4.03 -10.95
N ASN A 23 -4.56 5.04 -11.73
CA ASN A 23 -5.59 4.89 -12.74
C ASN A 23 -5.06 4.02 -13.90
N ILE A 24 -5.76 2.91 -14.18
CA ILE A 24 -5.48 2.02 -15.30
C ILE A 24 -6.55 2.21 -16.36
N ASN A 25 -6.20 2.95 -17.42
CA ASN A 25 -7.01 3.16 -18.62
C ASN A 25 -8.44 3.67 -18.33
N GLU A 26 -8.66 4.40 -17.23
CA GLU A 26 -9.98 4.88 -16.76
C GLU A 26 -10.99 3.75 -16.46
N ARG A 27 -10.50 2.51 -16.31
CA ARG A 27 -11.34 1.34 -16.07
C ARG A 27 -11.30 0.88 -14.62
N LEU A 28 -10.16 1.03 -13.98
CA LEU A 28 -9.96 0.65 -12.59
C LEU A 28 -8.80 1.42 -11.96
N TYR A 29 -8.74 1.37 -10.63
CA TYR A 29 -7.60 1.83 -9.87
C TYR A 29 -6.89 0.63 -9.23
N LEU A 30 -5.57 0.57 -9.41
CA LEU A 30 -4.72 -0.19 -8.49
C LEU A 30 -4.37 0.73 -7.34
N VAL A 31 -4.61 0.26 -6.12
CA VAL A 31 -4.41 1.07 -4.91
C VAL A 31 -3.32 0.43 -4.07
N ASP A 32 -2.23 1.17 -3.88
CA ASP A 32 -1.09 0.77 -3.06
C ASP A 32 -1.24 1.37 -1.66
N LEU A 33 -1.33 0.48 -0.68
CA LEU A 33 -1.48 0.81 0.73
C LEU A 33 -0.09 0.84 1.38
N PRO A 34 0.14 1.71 2.37
CA PRO A 34 1.41 1.72 3.09
C PRO A 34 1.67 0.35 3.75
N GLY A 35 2.92 -0.11 3.70
CA GLY A 35 3.31 -1.44 4.18
C GLY A 35 3.03 -1.60 5.68
N TYR A 36 2.08 -2.48 6.03
CA TYR A 36 1.53 -2.59 7.38
C TYR A 36 2.37 -3.44 8.38
N GLY A 37 3.49 -4.03 7.94
CA GLY A 37 4.25 -4.99 8.76
C GLY A 37 5.72 -4.64 9.03
N TYR A 38 6.43 -4.07 8.05
CA TYR A 38 7.86 -3.77 8.17
C TYR A 38 8.18 -2.43 7.52
N ALA A 39 8.25 -1.38 8.34
CA ALA A 39 8.67 -0.06 7.92
C ALA A 39 9.66 0.51 8.92
N ARG A 40 10.75 1.10 8.43
CA ARG A 40 11.72 1.84 9.25
C ARG A 40 11.19 3.25 9.52
N VAL A 41 9.98 3.35 10.06
CA VAL A 41 9.36 4.60 10.49
C VAL A 41 9.21 4.65 12.00
N SER A 42 9.02 5.84 12.54
CA SER A 42 8.76 5.98 13.97
C SER A 42 7.48 5.22 14.37
N LYS A 43 7.42 4.70 15.61
CA LYS A 43 6.21 4.03 16.14
C LYS A 43 4.97 4.94 16.02
N THR A 44 5.15 6.25 16.22
CA THR A 44 4.09 7.26 16.10
C THR A 44 3.56 7.38 14.68
N GLU A 45 4.42 7.31 13.67
CA GLU A 45 3.98 7.32 12.27
C GLU A 45 3.34 5.99 11.87
N SER A 46 3.94 4.86 12.25
CA SER A 46 3.38 3.53 11.99
C SER A 46 1.98 3.37 12.60
N ALA A 47 1.74 3.94 13.78
CA ALA A 47 0.44 3.90 14.45
C ALA A 47 -0.68 4.60 13.68
N LYS A 48 -0.35 5.57 12.80
CA LYS A 48 -1.35 6.26 11.97
C LYS A 48 -1.82 5.42 10.79
N TRP A 49 -1.03 4.42 10.38
CA TRP A 49 -1.34 3.62 9.19
C TRP A 49 -2.47 2.63 9.44
N GLY A 50 -2.52 2.00 10.62
CA GLY A 50 -3.58 1.05 10.98
C GLY A 50 -4.98 1.64 10.76
N PRO A 51 -5.34 2.75 11.43
CA PRO A 51 -6.65 3.39 11.25
C PRO A 51 -6.91 3.88 9.81
N MET A 52 -5.88 4.33 9.10
CA MET A 52 -6.02 4.80 7.71
C MET A 52 -6.33 3.64 6.76
N ILE A 53 -5.58 2.53 6.87
CA ILE A 53 -5.79 1.33 6.08
C ILE A 53 -7.15 0.71 6.41
N GLU A 54 -7.46 0.56 7.69
CA GLU A 54 -8.73 0.01 8.18
C GLU A 54 -9.90 0.81 7.62
N ARG A 55 -9.85 2.15 7.73
CA ARG A 55 -10.89 3.02 7.16
C ARG A 55 -11.04 2.79 5.66
N TYR A 56 -9.95 2.74 4.90
CA TYR A 56 -10.02 2.51 3.46
C TYR A 56 -10.65 1.16 3.11
N LEU A 57 -10.23 0.09 3.80
CA LEU A 57 -10.75 -1.26 3.57
C LEU A 57 -12.25 -1.38 3.90
N HIS A 58 -12.73 -0.68 4.93
CA HIS A 58 -14.13 -0.73 5.34
C HIS A 58 -15.06 0.23 4.60
N THR A 59 -14.57 1.40 4.16
CA THR A 59 -15.45 2.45 3.61
C THR A 59 -15.31 2.65 2.11
N SER A 60 -14.39 1.97 1.43
CA SER A 60 -14.23 2.14 -0.02
C SER A 60 -15.28 1.35 -0.80
N GLU A 61 -16.28 2.05 -1.35
CA GLU A 61 -17.32 1.45 -2.20
C GLU A 61 -16.77 0.83 -3.51
N GLY A 62 -15.62 1.34 -3.96
CA GLY A 62 -14.92 0.89 -5.16
C GLY A 62 -14.02 -0.33 -4.96
N LEU A 63 -13.77 -0.75 -3.71
CA LEU A 63 -12.91 -1.89 -3.42
C LEU A 63 -13.55 -3.19 -3.91
N LYS A 64 -12.84 -3.94 -4.75
CA LYS A 64 -13.32 -5.22 -5.31
C LYS A 64 -12.54 -6.43 -4.83
N ALA A 65 -11.25 -6.26 -4.56
CA ALA A 65 -10.37 -7.33 -4.09
C ALA A 65 -9.17 -6.74 -3.33
N VAL A 66 -8.60 -7.53 -2.43
CA VAL A 66 -7.38 -7.21 -1.69
C VAL A 66 -6.33 -8.26 -2.03
N PHE A 67 -5.12 -7.81 -2.39
CA PHE A 67 -3.97 -8.68 -2.63
C PHE A 67 -3.02 -8.56 -1.45
N LEU A 68 -2.90 -9.63 -0.67
CA LEU A 68 -1.95 -9.72 0.43
C LEU A 68 -0.64 -10.31 -0.07
N LEU A 69 0.39 -9.49 -0.20
CA LEU A 69 1.71 -9.94 -0.64
C LEU A 69 2.49 -10.46 0.56
N ILE A 70 2.74 -11.77 0.58
CA ILE A 70 3.51 -12.45 1.62
C ILE A 70 4.79 -13.00 0.99
N ASP A 71 5.92 -12.78 1.66
CA ASP A 71 7.20 -13.32 1.23
C ASP A 71 7.29 -14.81 1.60
N ILE A 72 7.26 -15.68 0.58
CA ILE A 72 7.29 -17.15 0.70
C ILE A 72 8.50 -17.70 1.47
N ARG A 73 9.56 -16.90 1.66
CA ARG A 73 10.78 -17.32 2.37
C ARG A 73 10.65 -17.26 3.90
N HIS A 74 9.59 -16.64 4.41
CA HIS A 74 9.33 -16.59 5.85
C HIS A 74 8.46 -17.78 6.23
N GLU A 75 8.90 -18.54 7.23
CA GLU A 75 8.06 -19.52 7.91
C GLU A 75 6.77 -18.83 8.42
N PRO A 76 5.60 -19.48 8.34
CA PRO A 76 4.39 -18.96 8.99
C PRO A 76 4.69 -18.74 10.47
N GLY A 77 4.50 -17.51 10.95
CA GLY A 77 4.67 -17.15 12.35
C GLY A 77 3.62 -17.78 13.26
#